data_AF-A0A176TF02-F1
#
_entry.id   AF-A0A176TF02-F1
#
_cell.length_a   1.000
_cell.length_b   1.000
_cell.length_c   1.000
_cell.angle_alpha   90.00
_cell.angle_beta   90.00
_cell.angle_gamma   90.00
#
_symmetry.space_group_name_H-M   'P 1'
#
loop_
_entity.id
_entity.type
_entity.pdbx_description
1 polymer ?
#
loop_
_entity_poly.entity_id
_entity_poly.type
_entity_poly.pdbx_seq_one_letter_code
_entity_poly.pdbx_strand_id
1 'polypeptide(L)'
;MIDRFLKAKHWQLFSLMFGIPIVFQIIMMVAMFTKFNSETNPDPTEIFNFFKFFPIIMILYSGIFFGWFWSIAIGLQKKVPENVTMKIKRFKIFFFIPLIYILCLSFFIVTMLNGIVQNETEPGAGFIGLMAGIIIPLHLFSVFGIFHSLYFVAKTFKTVELQKEVRFSEFTGEFFMLWFYFIGIWIIQPKINKMTDNENSTTNTLY
;
A
#
# COMPACT_ATOMS: atom_id res chain seq x y z
N MET A 1 -9.72 13.81 4.10
CA MET A 1 -9.32 12.44 3.69
C MET A 1 -8.72 11.65 4.85
N ILE A 2 -7.73 12.22 5.55
CA ILE A 2 -7.06 11.62 6.71
C ILE A 2 -8.06 11.12 7.78
N ASP A 3 -9.02 11.95 8.18
CA ASP A 3 -9.99 11.56 9.22
C ASP A 3 -10.86 10.37 8.83
N ARG A 4 -11.13 10.19 7.52
CA ARG A 4 -11.89 9.03 7.03
C ARG A 4 -11.13 7.73 7.27
N PHE A 5 -9.82 7.72 7.01
CA PHE A 5 -8.97 6.55 7.28
C PHE A 5 -8.76 6.32 8.78
N LEU A 6 -8.58 7.39 9.57
CA LEU A 6 -8.42 7.26 11.03
C LEU A 6 -9.68 6.74 11.73
N LYS A 7 -10.87 7.09 11.22
CA LYS A 7 -12.18 6.66 11.75
C LYS A 7 -12.74 5.41 11.08
N ALA A 8 -12.11 4.92 10.00
CA ALA A 8 -12.55 3.71 9.33
C ALA A 8 -12.47 2.51 10.28
N LYS A 9 -13.46 1.62 10.21
CA LYS A 9 -13.41 0.34 10.90
C LYS A 9 -12.37 -0.56 10.22
N HIS A 10 -11.69 -1.40 10.99
CA HIS A 10 -10.69 -2.35 10.48
C HIS A 10 -11.22 -3.20 9.31
N TRP A 11 -12.48 -3.66 9.37
CA TRP A 11 -13.09 -4.44 8.30
C TRP A 11 -13.30 -3.64 7.01
N GLN A 12 -13.52 -2.32 7.08
CA GLN A 12 -13.68 -1.47 5.90
C GLN A 12 -12.36 -1.36 5.15
N LEU A 13 -11.26 -1.09 5.88
CA LEU A 13 -9.92 -1.05 5.29
C LEU A 13 -9.50 -2.41 4.75
N PHE A 14 -9.78 -3.49 5.49
CA PHE A 14 -9.50 -4.85 5.06
C PHE A 14 -10.26 -5.21 3.78
N SER A 15 -11.56 -4.90 3.71
CA SER A 15 -12.38 -5.20 2.53
C SER A 15 -11.93 -4.39 1.30
N LEU A 16 -11.52 -3.13 1.49
CA LEU A 16 -11.00 -2.29 0.42
C LEU A 16 -9.64 -2.78 -0.10
N MET A 17 -8.73 -3.17 0.80
CA MET A 17 -7.38 -3.62 0.43
C MET A 17 -7.34 -5.05 -0.08
N PHE A 18 -8.18 -5.96 0.44
CA PHE A 18 -8.14 -7.39 0.11
C PHE A 18 -9.42 -7.89 -0.54
N GLY A 19 -10.58 -7.48 -0.04
CA GLY A 19 -11.87 -7.93 -0.58
C GLY A 19 -12.01 -7.60 -2.07
N ILE A 20 -11.72 -6.36 -2.47
CA ILE A 20 -11.80 -5.95 -3.89
C ILE A 20 -10.81 -6.76 -4.75
N PRO A 21 -9.49 -6.82 -4.45
CA PRO A 21 -8.56 -7.61 -5.24
C PRO A 21 -8.87 -9.11 -5.28
N ILE A 22 -9.34 -9.71 -4.18
CA ILE A 22 -9.68 -11.14 -4.13
C ILE A 22 -10.91 -11.42 -4.99
N VAL A 23 -11.98 -10.62 -4.85
CA VAL A 23 -13.18 -10.79 -5.70
C VAL A 23 -12.83 -10.61 -7.17
N PHE A 24 -12.03 -9.58 -7.49
CA PHE A 24 -11.51 -9.37 -8.83
C PHE A 24 -10.73 -10.60 -9.32
N GLN A 25 -9.78 -11.12 -8.53
CA GLN A 25 -8.99 -12.29 -8.89
C GLN A 25 -9.85 -13.55 -9.09
N ILE A 26 -10.88 -13.77 -8.28
CA ILE A 26 -11.81 -14.91 -8.44
C ILE A 26 -12.60 -14.78 -9.75
N ILE A 27 -13.14 -13.61 -10.04
CA ILE A 27 -13.89 -13.36 -11.30
C ILE A 27 -12.99 -13.66 -12.50
N MET A 28 -11.75 -13.18 -12.46
CA MET A 28 -10.76 -13.38 -13.52
C MET A 28 -10.39 -14.85 -13.70
N MET A 29 -10.16 -15.55 -12.59
CA MET A 29 -9.86 -16.97 -12.59
C MET A 29 -11.03 -17.79 -13.17
N VAL A 30 -12.27 -17.53 -12.73
CA VAL A 30 -13.46 -18.20 -13.25
C VAL A 30 -13.62 -17.93 -14.75
N ALA A 31 -13.47 -16.68 -15.20
CA ALA A 31 -13.56 -16.32 -16.60
C ALA A 31 -12.53 -17.05 -17.46
N MET A 32 -11.29 -17.19 -16.98
CA MET A 32 -10.26 -17.98 -17.65
C MET A 32 -10.64 -19.46 -17.72
N PHE A 33 -11.02 -20.08 -16.59
CA PHE A 33 -11.39 -21.50 -16.55
C PHE A 33 -12.58 -21.83 -17.47
N THR A 34 -13.59 -20.97 -17.53
CA THR A 34 -14.75 -21.19 -18.42
C THR A 34 -14.33 -21.23 -19.89
N LYS A 35 -13.37 -20.41 -20.30
CA LYS A 35 -12.90 -20.34 -21.69
C LYS A 35 -11.98 -21.49 -22.05
N PHE A 36 -11.07 -21.89 -21.15
CA PHE A 36 -10.24 -23.08 -21.34
C PHE A 36 -11.06 -24.37 -21.49
N ASN A 37 -12.21 -24.47 -20.81
CA ASN A 37 -13.08 -25.64 -20.90
C ASN A 37 -13.95 -25.65 -22.17
N SER A 38 -14.18 -24.50 -22.81
CA SER A 38 -15.02 -24.39 -24.00
C SER A 38 -14.26 -24.44 -25.33
N GLU A 39 -12.96 -24.11 -25.33
CA GLU A 39 -12.16 -23.98 -26.54
C GLU A 39 -10.98 -24.96 -26.56
N THR A 40 -10.84 -25.71 -27.65
CA THR A 40 -9.74 -26.68 -27.85
C THR A 40 -8.37 -26.02 -28.04
N ASN A 41 -8.34 -24.73 -28.40
CA ASN A 41 -7.15 -23.89 -28.54
C ASN A 41 -7.48 -22.45 -28.14
N PRO A 42 -7.32 -22.07 -26.86
CA PRO A 42 -7.65 -20.73 -26.37
C PRO A 42 -6.67 -19.69 -26.93
N ASP A 43 -7.18 -18.57 -27.42
CA ASP A 43 -6.38 -17.44 -27.92
C ASP A 43 -5.57 -16.77 -26.78
N PRO A 44 -4.22 -16.76 -26.86
CA PRO A 44 -3.36 -16.11 -25.86
C PRO A 44 -3.66 -14.62 -25.66
N THR A 45 -4.18 -13.95 -26.68
CA THR A 45 -4.53 -12.52 -26.64
C THR A 45 -5.53 -12.20 -25.54
N GLU A 46 -6.47 -13.11 -25.27
CA GLU A 46 -7.47 -12.91 -24.24
C GLU A 46 -6.87 -12.95 -22.83
N ILE A 47 -5.87 -13.82 -22.61
CA ILE A 47 -5.11 -13.87 -21.37
C ILE A 47 -4.37 -12.54 -21.14
N PHE A 48 -3.74 -11.99 -22.17
CA PHE A 48 -3.06 -10.69 -22.06
C PHE A 48 -4.02 -9.52 -21.81
N ASN A 49 -5.24 -9.57 -22.34
CA ASN A 49 -6.26 -8.56 -22.06
C ASN A 49 -6.64 -8.52 -20.57
N PHE A 50 -6.68 -9.67 -19.92
CA PHE A 50 -6.91 -9.75 -18.47
C PHE A 50 -5.77 -9.10 -17.66
N PHE A 51 -4.52 -9.24 -18.09
CA PHE A 51 -3.37 -8.59 -17.44
C PHE A 51 -3.39 -7.06 -17.52
N LYS A 52 -4.13 -6.45 -18.46
CA LYS A 52 -4.24 -4.98 -18.56
C LYS A 52 -4.91 -4.34 -17.34
N PHE A 53 -5.71 -5.09 -16.60
CA PHE A 53 -6.33 -4.60 -15.35
C PHE A 53 -5.38 -4.62 -14.15
N PHE A 54 -4.28 -5.38 -14.22
CA PHE A 54 -3.35 -5.53 -13.11
C PHE A 54 -2.76 -4.18 -12.63
N PRO A 55 -2.26 -3.29 -13.51
CA PRO A 55 -1.77 -1.97 -13.09
C PRO A 55 -2.85 -1.11 -12.42
N ILE A 56 -4.12 -1.22 -12.85
CA ILE A 56 -5.24 -0.48 -12.27
C ILE A 56 -5.48 -0.94 -10.82
N ILE A 57 -5.53 -2.26 -10.61
CA ILE A 57 -5.68 -2.85 -9.27
C ILE A 57 -4.47 -2.51 -8.40
N MET A 58 -3.25 -2.53 -8.96
CA MET A 58 -2.03 -2.15 -8.25
C MET A 58 -2.06 -0.70 -7.76
N ILE A 59 -2.50 0.24 -8.62
CA ILE A 59 -2.66 1.65 -8.24
C ILE A 59 -3.74 1.81 -7.17
N LEU A 60 -4.89 1.15 -7.33
CA LEU A 60 -5.99 1.20 -6.35
C LEU A 60 -5.54 0.70 -4.98
N TYR A 61 -4.94 -0.49 -4.94
CA TYR A 61 -4.39 -1.10 -3.74
C TYR A 61 -3.35 -0.18 -3.07
N SER A 62 -2.40 0.32 -3.86
CA SER A 62 -1.33 1.19 -3.37
C SER A 62 -1.91 2.50 -2.81
N GLY A 63 -2.89 3.10 -3.47
CA GLY A 63 -3.56 4.31 -3.00
C GLY A 63 -4.24 4.11 -1.63
N ILE A 64 -4.89 2.96 -1.43
CA ILE A 64 -5.53 2.65 -0.15
C ILE A 64 -4.47 2.35 0.93
N PHE A 65 -3.46 1.54 0.62
CA PHE A 65 -2.38 1.18 1.53
C PHE A 65 -1.55 2.39 1.99
N PHE A 66 -1.04 3.18 1.04
CA PHE A 66 -0.29 4.39 1.35
C PHE A 66 -1.20 5.48 1.95
N GLY A 67 -2.48 5.54 1.55
CA GLY A 67 -3.47 6.43 2.18
C GLY A 67 -3.67 6.12 3.67
N TRP A 68 -3.73 4.85 4.04
CA TRP A 68 -3.78 4.41 5.43
C TRP A 68 -2.50 4.80 6.19
N PHE A 69 -1.33 4.50 5.64
CA PHE A 69 -0.03 4.86 6.24
C PHE A 69 0.13 6.36 6.44
N TRP A 70 -0.21 7.15 5.42
CA TRP A 70 -0.18 8.61 5.49
C TRP A 70 -1.11 9.13 6.59
N SER A 71 -2.29 8.55 6.70
CA SER A 71 -3.28 8.96 7.70
C SER A 71 -2.78 8.72 9.11
N ILE A 72 -2.10 7.59 9.36
CA ILE A 72 -1.46 7.33 10.65
C ILE A 72 -0.28 8.29 10.88
N ALA A 73 0.66 8.34 9.93
CA ALA A 73 1.89 9.11 10.06
C ALA A 73 1.68 10.62 10.19
N ILE A 74 0.73 11.19 9.44
CA ILE A 74 0.47 12.64 9.41
C ILE A 74 -0.74 13.00 10.27
N GLY A 75 -1.81 12.21 10.23
CA GLY A 75 -3.03 12.49 10.97
C GLY A 75 -2.85 12.44 12.48
N LEU A 76 -2.01 11.52 12.97
CA LEU A 76 -1.73 11.43 14.41
C LEU A 76 -0.69 12.44 14.90
N GLN A 77 -0.07 13.27 14.03
CA GLN A 77 0.94 14.25 14.46
C GLN A 77 0.39 15.25 15.48
N LYS A 78 -0.90 15.60 15.39
CA LYS A 78 -1.55 16.48 16.37
C LYS A 78 -1.64 15.89 17.78
N LYS A 79 -1.50 14.56 17.91
CA LYS A 79 -1.58 13.81 19.17
C LYS A 79 -0.19 13.39 19.69
N VAL A 80 0.87 13.76 18.97
CA VAL A 80 2.24 13.55 19.43
C VAL A 80 2.49 14.56 20.57
N PRO A 81 3.04 14.13 21.71
CA PRO A 81 3.30 15.01 22.84
C PRO A 81 4.33 16.10 22.46
N GLU A 82 4.16 17.31 23.00
CA GLU A 82 4.91 18.51 22.58
C GLU A 82 6.44 18.38 22.76
N ASN A 83 6.86 17.53 23.69
CA ASN A 83 8.27 17.25 23.97
C ASN A 83 8.93 16.30 22.95
N VAL A 84 8.18 15.77 21.98
CA VAL A 84 8.69 14.80 20.99
C VAL A 84 8.67 15.38 19.58
N THR A 85 9.85 15.49 18.97
CA THR A 85 9.98 15.99 17.60
C THR A 85 10.06 14.85 16.58
N MET A 86 9.11 14.82 15.64
CA MET A 86 9.06 13.80 14.60
C MET A 86 9.68 14.30 13.29
N LYS A 87 10.49 13.46 12.63
CA LYS A 87 11.19 13.79 11.37
C LYS A 87 10.26 13.72 10.14
N ILE A 88 9.16 14.47 10.15
CA ILE A 88 8.10 14.41 9.13
C ILE A 88 8.62 14.70 7.71
N LYS A 89 9.57 15.64 7.55
CA LYS A 89 10.15 15.97 6.24
C LYS A 89 10.82 14.74 5.60
N ARG A 90 11.60 14.00 6.41
CA ARG A 90 12.26 12.77 5.96
C ARG A 90 11.24 11.69 5.59
N PHE A 91 10.20 11.52 6.40
CA PHE A 91 9.09 10.62 6.07
C PHE A 91 8.46 10.95 4.72
N LYS A 92 8.07 12.21 4.48
CA LYS A 92 7.44 12.61 3.22
C LYS A 92 8.29 12.26 2.00
N ILE A 93 9.60 12.52 2.05
CA ILE A 93 10.52 12.20 0.95
C ILE A 93 10.53 10.69 0.67
N PHE A 94 10.78 9.86 1.70
CA PHE A 94 10.83 8.40 1.54
C PHE A 94 9.48 7.76 1.23
N PHE A 95 8.38 8.41 1.61
CA PHE A 95 7.02 7.96 1.33
C PHE A 95 6.64 8.14 -0.15
N PHE A 96 7.07 9.23 -0.80
CA PHE A 96 6.75 9.48 -2.21
C PHE A 96 7.60 8.67 -3.18
N ILE A 97 8.80 8.22 -2.79
CA ILE A 97 9.64 7.34 -3.61
C ILE A 97 8.89 6.09 -4.10
N PRO A 98 8.32 5.24 -3.23
CA PRO A 98 7.60 4.05 -3.67
C PRO A 98 6.33 4.37 -4.46
N LEU A 99 5.64 5.48 -4.15
CA LEU A 99 4.47 5.91 -4.92
C LEU A 99 4.82 6.25 -6.37
N ILE A 100 5.86 7.06 -6.57
CA ILE A 100 6.34 7.41 -7.91
C ILE A 100 6.81 6.16 -8.64
N TYR A 101 7.57 5.30 -7.94
CA TYR A 101 8.03 4.03 -8.51
C TYR A 101 6.87 3.15 -8.99
N ILE A 102 5.82 2.97 -8.17
CA ILE A 102 4.65 2.16 -8.53
C ILE A 102 3.91 2.76 -9.72
N LEU A 103 3.78 4.08 -9.81
CA LEU A 103 3.15 4.74 -10.95
C LEU A 103 3.97 4.54 -12.24
N CYS A 104 5.30 4.74 -12.17
CA CYS A 104 6.20 4.49 -13.30
C CYS A 104 6.17 3.02 -13.72
N LEU A 105 6.18 2.09 -12.77
CA LEU A 105 6.10 0.66 -13.03
C LEU A 105 4.75 0.28 -13.65
N SER A 106 3.64 0.87 -13.17
CA SER A 106 2.30 0.67 -13.73
C SER A 106 2.26 1.07 -15.20
N PHE A 107 2.76 2.26 -15.51
CA PHE A 107 2.83 2.77 -16.88
C PHE A 107 3.71 1.88 -17.76
N PHE A 108 4.88 1.49 -17.26
CA PHE A 108 5.81 0.60 -17.94
C PHE A 108 5.16 -0.76 -18.29
N ILE A 109 4.46 -1.39 -17.34
CA ILE A 109 3.75 -2.65 -17.56
C ILE A 109 2.68 -2.50 -18.65
N VAL A 110 1.87 -1.43 -18.62
CA VAL A 110 0.86 -1.18 -19.65
C VAL A 110 1.48 -1.04 -21.04
N THR A 111 2.56 -0.25 -21.17
CA THR A 111 3.25 -0.08 -22.47
C THR A 111 3.84 -1.38 -22.98
N MET A 112 4.39 -2.19 -22.07
CA MET A 112 5.01 -3.47 -22.41
C MET A 112 3.96 -4.51 -22.85
N LEU A 113 2.86 -4.65 -22.10
CA LEU A 113 1.78 -5.57 -22.45
C LEU A 113 1.15 -5.23 -23.80
N ASN A 114 0.95 -3.94 -24.11
CA ASN A 114 0.44 -3.53 -25.42
C ASN A 114 1.44 -3.84 -26.54
N GLY A 115 2.75 -3.66 -26.31
CA GLY A 115 3.79 -3.98 -27.29
C GLY A 115 3.89 -5.46 -27.62
N ILE A 116 3.76 -6.34 -26.62
CA ILE A 116 3.76 -7.80 -26.80
C ILE A 116 2.55 -8.24 -27.61
N VAL A 117 1.36 -7.76 -27.24
CA VAL A 117 0.10 -8.12 -27.93
C VAL A 117 0.10 -7.67 -29.40
N GLN A 118 0.77 -6.55 -29.73
CA GLN A 118 0.76 -6.02 -31.09
C GLN A 118 1.83 -6.61 -32.01
N ASN A 119 2.99 -7.02 -31.47
CA ASN A 119 4.15 -7.36 -32.29
C ASN A 119 4.55 -8.84 -32.23
N GLU A 120 3.99 -9.65 -31.32
CA GLU A 120 4.38 -11.06 -31.09
C GLU A 120 5.91 -11.26 -30.94
N THR A 121 6.65 -10.20 -30.60
CA THR A 121 8.11 -10.20 -30.55
C THR A 121 8.61 -10.62 -29.18
N GLU A 122 9.59 -11.53 -29.17
CA GLU A 122 10.32 -11.89 -27.95
C GLU A 122 11.04 -10.66 -27.34
N PRO A 123 11.18 -10.61 -26.00
CA PRO A 123 11.90 -9.51 -25.34
C PRO A 123 13.38 -9.51 -25.73
N GLY A 124 13.82 -8.50 -26.49
CA GLY A 124 15.21 -8.38 -26.92
C GLY A 124 16.21 -8.12 -25.77
N ALA A 125 17.51 -8.32 -26.02
CA ALA A 125 18.58 -8.15 -25.02
C ALA A 125 18.59 -6.75 -24.34
N GLY A 126 18.17 -5.70 -25.04
CA GLY A 126 18.02 -4.36 -24.46
C GLY A 126 16.97 -4.28 -23.35
N PHE A 127 15.91 -5.08 -23.43
CA PHE A 127 14.90 -5.18 -22.37
C PHE A 127 15.46 -5.85 -21.11
N ILE A 128 16.24 -6.93 -21.27
CA ILE A 128 16.92 -7.61 -20.16
C ILE A 128 17.89 -6.64 -19.47
N GLY A 129 18.63 -5.84 -20.26
CA GLY A 129 19.49 -4.78 -19.75
C GLY A 129 18.74 -3.71 -18.95
N LEU A 130 17.58 -3.27 -19.42
CA LEU A 130 16.70 -2.32 -18.70
C LEU A 130 16.21 -2.89 -17.38
N MET A 131 15.76 -4.16 -17.37
CA MET A 131 15.29 -4.84 -16.15
C MET A 131 16.39 -4.88 -15.10
N ALA A 132 17.55 -5.44 -15.46
CA ALA A 132 18.64 -5.67 -14.52
C ALA A 132 19.34 -4.37 -14.09
N GLY A 133 19.57 -3.45 -15.04
CA GLY A 133 20.34 -2.23 -14.81
C GLY A 133 19.56 -1.09 -14.17
N ILE A 134 18.25 -1.00 -14.40
CA ILE A 134 17.43 0.13 -13.94
C ILE A 134 16.29 -0.32 -13.02
N ILE A 135 15.44 -1.24 -13.46
CA ILE A 135 14.22 -1.57 -12.69
C ILE A 135 14.56 -2.22 -11.35
N ILE A 136 15.48 -3.18 -11.30
CA ILE A 136 15.85 -3.87 -10.06
C ILE A 136 16.43 -2.90 -9.01
N PRO A 137 17.45 -2.06 -9.31
CA PRO A 137 17.95 -1.08 -8.35
C PRO A 137 16.86 -0.11 -7.87
N LEU A 138 16.02 0.38 -8.78
CA LEU A 138 14.92 1.30 -8.44
C LEU A 138 13.89 0.62 -7.53
N HIS A 139 13.62 -0.67 -7.75
CA HIS A 139 12.75 -1.49 -6.92
C HIS A 139 13.31 -1.61 -5.50
N LEU A 140 14.59 -1.96 -5.35
CA LEU A 140 15.23 -2.07 -4.04
C LEU A 140 15.22 -0.74 -3.27
N PHE A 141 15.42 0.37 -3.97
CA PHE A 141 15.31 1.70 -3.38
C PHE A 141 13.87 2.03 -2.94
N SER A 142 12.87 1.63 -3.72
CA SER A 142 11.46 1.72 -3.34
C SER A 142 11.14 0.88 -2.09
N VAL A 143 11.64 -0.36 -2.04
CA VAL A 143 11.51 -1.25 -0.87
C VAL A 143 12.10 -0.60 0.38
N PHE A 144 13.27 0.04 0.27
CA PHE A 144 13.84 0.83 1.37
C PHE A 144 12.91 1.97 1.83
N GLY A 145 12.30 2.70 0.89
CA GLY A 145 11.30 3.74 1.19
C GLY A 145 10.07 3.21 1.93
N ILE A 146 9.60 2.00 1.58
CA ILE A 146 8.50 1.30 2.27
C ILE A 146 8.91 0.94 3.70
N PHE A 147 10.08 0.35 3.91
CA PHE A 147 10.57 0.02 5.25
C PHE A 147 10.78 1.26 6.13
N HIS A 148 11.29 2.35 5.57
CA HIS A 148 11.37 3.63 6.27
C HIS A 148 9.97 4.15 6.66
N SER A 149 8.99 4.00 5.76
CA SER A 149 7.59 4.40 6.02
C SER A 149 6.96 3.55 7.13
N LEU A 150 7.16 2.22 7.09
CA LEU A 150 6.76 1.30 8.16
C LEU A 150 7.33 1.71 9.52
N TYR A 151 8.63 1.98 9.57
CA TYR A 151 9.32 2.45 10.77
C TYR A 151 8.69 3.74 11.30
N PHE A 152 8.47 4.73 10.44
CA PHE A 152 7.95 6.03 10.85
C PHE A 152 6.49 5.95 11.32
N VAL A 153 5.67 5.14 10.65
CA VAL A 153 4.26 4.92 11.02
C VAL A 153 4.17 4.19 12.36
N ALA A 154 4.95 3.13 12.55
CA ALA A 154 5.02 2.39 13.82
C ALA A 154 5.47 3.30 14.97
N LYS A 155 6.55 4.08 14.76
CA LYS A 155 7.05 5.04 15.75
C LYS A 155 5.97 6.07 16.08
N THR A 156 5.33 6.67 15.08
CA THR A 156 4.25 7.66 15.28
C THR A 156 3.11 7.07 16.09
N PHE A 157 2.61 5.91 15.70
CA PHE A 157 1.53 5.23 16.40
C PHE A 157 1.89 4.98 17.87
N LYS A 158 3.08 4.42 18.14
CA LYS A 158 3.48 4.06 19.50
C LYS A 158 3.80 5.27 20.37
N THR A 159 4.40 6.32 19.80
CA THR A 159 4.60 7.60 20.49
C THR A 159 3.27 8.18 20.97
N VAL A 160 2.23 8.08 20.14
CA VAL A 160 0.89 8.56 20.48
C VAL A 160 0.20 7.65 21.49
N GLU A 161 0.39 6.33 21.39
CA GLU A 161 -0.15 5.37 22.37
C GLU A 161 0.46 5.57 23.77
N LEU A 162 1.77 5.80 23.85
CA LEU A 162 2.50 5.90 25.12
C LEU A 162 2.71 7.34 25.61
N GLN A 163 2.35 8.34 24.81
CA GLN A 163 2.53 9.76 25.12
C GLN A 163 3.96 10.11 25.55
N LYS A 164 4.97 9.45 24.95
CA LYS A 164 6.39 9.69 25.19
C LYS A 164 7.21 9.35 23.94
N GLU A 165 8.47 9.80 23.90
CA GLU A 165 9.38 9.30 22.87
C GLU A 165 9.67 7.81 23.09
N VAL A 166 9.52 7.04 22.01
CA VAL A 166 9.71 5.59 22.02
C VAL A 166 11.03 5.20 21.33
N ARG A 167 11.70 4.21 21.92
CA ARG A 167 12.83 3.51 21.28
C ARG A 167 12.33 2.43 20.35
N PHE A 168 13.18 1.98 19.41
CA PHE A 168 12.80 0.94 18.43
C PHE A 168 12.23 -0.32 19.08
N SER A 169 12.86 -0.81 20.16
CA SER A 169 12.40 -1.98 20.90
C SER A 169 10.98 -1.87 21.46
N GLU A 170 10.47 -0.65 21.68
CA GLU A 170 9.13 -0.41 22.22
C GLU A 170 8.04 -0.43 21.14
N PHE A 171 8.38 -0.35 19.85
CA PHE A 171 7.44 -0.40 18.74
C PHE A 171 7.75 -1.48 17.68
N THR A 172 8.70 -2.38 17.96
CA THR A 172 9.06 -3.47 17.05
C THR A 172 7.85 -4.34 16.69
N GLY A 173 6.97 -4.63 17.66
CA GLY A 173 5.76 -5.41 17.42
C GLY A 173 4.84 -4.73 16.40
N GLU A 174 4.59 -3.44 16.57
CA GLU A 174 3.78 -2.62 15.67
C GLU A 174 4.41 -2.49 14.28
N PHE A 175 5.74 -2.41 14.20
CA PHE A 175 6.45 -2.43 12.91
C PHE A 175 6.17 -3.73 12.13
N PHE A 176 6.30 -4.89 12.77
CA PHE A 176 6.00 -6.17 12.13
C PHE A 176 4.51 -6.34 11.83
N MET A 177 3.62 -5.84 12.70
CA MET A 177 2.18 -5.85 12.42
C MET A 177 1.82 -5.00 11.21
N LEU A 178 2.46 -3.83 11.02
CA LEU A 178 2.27 -3.01 9.82
C LEU A 178 2.90 -3.66 8.58
N TRP A 179 4.01 -4.39 8.74
CA TRP A 179 4.62 -5.14 7.63
C TRP A 179 3.73 -6.31 7.19
N PHE A 180 3.22 -7.09 8.15
CA PHE A 180 2.17 -8.08 7.97
C PHE A 180 0.79 -7.43 8.06
N TYR A 181 0.54 -6.45 7.18
CA TYR A 181 -0.61 -5.56 7.21
C TYR A 181 -1.98 -6.26 7.31
N PHE A 182 -2.10 -7.51 6.84
CA PHE A 182 -3.32 -8.32 7.05
C PHE A 182 -3.65 -8.50 8.54
N ILE A 183 -2.66 -8.72 9.41
CA ILE A 183 -2.83 -8.72 10.88
C ILE A 183 -2.88 -7.29 11.42
N GLY A 184 -2.01 -6.42 10.90
CA GLY A 184 -1.88 -5.04 11.35
C GLY A 184 -3.18 -4.27 11.32
N ILE A 185 -3.98 -4.40 10.25
CA ILE A 185 -5.27 -3.72 10.14
C ILE A 185 -6.22 -4.13 11.28
N TRP A 186 -6.26 -5.41 11.65
CA TRP A 186 -7.17 -5.90 12.69
C TRP A 186 -6.74 -5.51 14.11
N ILE A 187 -5.44 -5.35 14.36
CA ILE A 187 -4.93 -5.02 15.70
C ILE A 187 -4.72 -3.51 15.88
N ILE A 188 -4.13 -2.84 14.90
CA ILE A 188 -3.71 -1.43 15.01
C ILE A 188 -4.89 -0.50 14.75
N GLN A 189 -5.74 -0.78 13.76
CA GLN A 189 -6.83 0.13 13.39
C GLN A 189 -7.84 0.37 14.54
N PRO A 190 -8.30 -0.65 15.30
CA PRO A 190 -9.19 -0.41 16.44
C PRO A 190 -8.55 0.46 17.53
N LYS A 191 -7.23 0.35 17.73
CA LYS A 191 -6.50 1.20 18.68
C LYS A 191 -6.45 2.65 18.19
N ILE A 192 -6.22 2.87 16.90
CA ILE A 192 -6.29 4.21 16.28
C ILE A 192 -7.68 4.82 16.43
N ASN A 193 -8.75 4.04 16.22
CA ASN A 193 -10.11 4.53 16.40
C ASN A 193 -10.32 5.04 17.83
N LYS A 194 -9.92 4.28 18.86
CA LYS A 194 -9.99 4.70 20.28
C LYS A 194 -9.23 6.00 20.55
N MET A 195 -8.02 6.14 20.01
CA MET A 195 -7.22 7.38 20.15
C MET A 195 -7.90 8.59 19.50
N THR A 196 -8.70 8.36 18.46
CA THR A 196 -9.41 9.40 17.70
C THR A 196 -10.74 9.77 18.37
N ASP A 197 -11.42 8.82 19.01
CA ASP A 197 -12.70 9.03 19.69
C ASP A 197 -12.55 9.79 21.01
N ASN A 198 -11.49 9.50 21.79
CA ASN A 198 -11.21 10.17 23.08
C ASN A 198 -11.04 11.70 22.96
N GLU A 199 -10.66 12.20 21.78
CA GLU A 199 -10.57 13.64 21.51
C GLU A 199 -11.95 14.29 21.48
N ASN A 200 -12.93 13.68 20.80
CA ASN A 200 -14.28 14.24 20.69
C ASN A 200 -14.98 14.28 22.05
N SER A 201 -14.73 13.30 22.92
CA SER A 201 -15.29 13.28 24.28
C SER A 201 -14.73 14.42 25.14
N THR A 202 -13.44 14.73 25.00
CA THR A 202 -12.78 15.80 25.77
C THR A 202 -13.20 17.19 25.26
N THR A 203 -13.39 17.35 23.95
CA THR A 203 -13.87 18.61 23.35
C THR A 203 -15.34 18.89 23.70
N ASN A 204 -16.20 17.86 23.77
CA ASN A 204 -17.62 18.03 24.12
C ASN A 204 -17.89 18.33 25.60
N THR A 205 -16.93 18.08 26.50
CA THR A 205 -17.02 18.45 27.93
C THR A 205 -16.52 19.86 28.24
N LEU A 206 -15.94 20.55 27.25
CA LEU A 206 -15.39 21.91 27.38
C LEU A 206 -16.32 22.99 26.80
N TYR A 207 -17.55 22.62 26.42
CA TYR A 207 -18.65 23.50 26.01
C TYR A 207 -19.90 23.15 26.81
#